data_AF-A0A8I1QJE7-F1
#
_entry.id   AF-A0A8I1QJE7-F1
#
_cell.length_a   1.000
_cell.length_b   1.000
_cell.length_c   1.000
_cell.angle_alpha   90.00
_cell.angle_beta   90.00
_cell.angle_gamma   90.00
#
_symmetry.space_group_name_H-M   'P 1'
#
loop_
_entity.id
_entity.type
_entity.pdbx_description
1 polymer ?
#
loop_
_entity_poly.entity_id
_entity_poly.type
_entity_poly.pdbx_seq_one_letter_code
_entity_poly.pdbx_strand_id
1 'polypeptide(L)'
;MDRSEIRTLLRHAAKFRQNVVSLFGADAPESAALLIGALDQEREDFSRLSLYQGAVTECLITGHVTAAERIAVAAHEEVQDIFSLLALSNTLTDVGKPLQGLAHAKAALAQAMSEQSLVNYAAGNMMRQAIKTGSADVVNEALDALVDSTQVPRTADCALETDWIEAANALGADKKLTDWVRAVSKKKGFRAKR
;
A
#
# COMPACT_ATOMS: atom_id res chain seq x y z
N MET A 1 12.09 16.56 7.56
CA MET A 1 12.75 16.56 6.24
C MET A 1 11.73 16.88 5.18
N ASP A 2 12.13 17.56 4.12
CA ASP A 2 11.25 17.73 2.96
C ASP A 2 11.36 16.54 1.99
N ARG A 3 10.43 16.48 1.02
CA ARG A 3 10.40 15.40 0.01
C ARG A 3 11.69 15.31 -0.83
N SER A 4 12.43 16.41 -0.98
CA SER A 4 13.67 16.44 -1.76
C SER A 4 14.85 15.85 -0.98
N GLU A 5 14.88 16.09 0.34
CA GLU A 5 15.84 15.52 1.27
C GLU A 5 15.67 14.00 1.35
N ILE A 6 14.43 13.51 1.53
CA ILE A 6 14.11 12.07 1.55
C ILE A 6 14.55 11.40 0.24
N ARG A 7 14.25 12.01 -0.92
CA ARG A 7 14.68 11.47 -2.22
C ARG A 7 16.20 11.41 -2.36
N THR A 8 16.91 12.40 -1.82
CA THR A 8 18.37 12.44 -1.85
C THR A 8 18.95 11.34 -0.97
N LEU A 9 18.38 11.17 0.23
CA LEU A 9 18.76 10.10 1.16
C LEU A 9 18.54 8.72 0.53
N LEU A 10 17.38 8.46 -0.09
CA LEU A 10 17.09 7.18 -0.76
C LEU A 10 18.13 6.86 -1.86
N ARG A 11 18.51 7.84 -2.68
CA ARG A 11 19.57 7.64 -3.70
C ARG A 11 20.94 7.40 -3.09
N HIS A 12 21.23 8.05 -1.96
CA HIS A 12 22.49 7.86 -1.25
C HIS A 12 22.57 6.45 -0.63
N ALA A 13 21.50 6.04 0.07
CA ALA A 13 21.38 4.74 0.72
C ALA A 13 21.60 3.57 -0.25
N ALA A 14 21.12 3.68 -1.50
CA ALA A 14 21.27 2.64 -2.52
C ALA A 14 22.73 2.18 -2.76
N LYS A 15 23.74 3.00 -2.41
CA LYS A 15 25.17 2.64 -2.51
C LYS A 15 25.60 1.58 -1.50
N PHE A 16 24.83 1.38 -0.43
CA PHE A 16 25.15 0.52 0.71
C PHE A 16 24.35 -0.80 0.70
N ARG A 17 23.70 -1.13 -0.42
CA ARG A 17 22.89 -2.36 -0.56
C ARG A 17 23.65 -3.67 -0.36
N GLN A 18 24.95 -3.66 -0.61
CA GLN A 18 25.80 -4.86 -0.57
C GLN A 18 26.26 -5.23 0.85
N ASN A 19 26.22 -4.28 1.77
CA ASN A 19 26.61 -4.51 3.16
C ASN A 19 25.39 -5.00 3.95
N VAL A 20 25.58 -6.01 4.79
CA VAL A 20 24.52 -6.59 5.62
C VAL A 20 24.76 -6.21 7.08
N VAL A 21 23.71 -5.78 7.75
CA VAL A 21 23.68 -5.39 9.16
C VAL A 21 22.49 -6.02 9.86
N SER A 22 22.51 -6.04 11.20
CA SER A 22 21.35 -6.46 11.99
C SER A 22 20.41 -5.28 12.20
N LEU A 23 19.17 -5.40 11.77
CA LEU A 23 18.12 -4.39 11.92
C LEU A 23 16.82 -5.08 12.35
N PHE A 24 16.19 -4.60 13.42
CA PHE A 24 15.06 -5.28 14.07
C PHE A 24 15.32 -6.78 14.34
N GLY A 25 16.57 -7.15 14.67
CA GLY A 25 16.98 -8.53 14.94
C GLY A 25 16.96 -9.47 13.72
N ALA A 26 16.95 -8.94 12.50
CA ALA A 26 17.04 -9.68 11.25
C ALA A 26 18.17 -9.10 10.38
N ASP A 27 18.71 -9.91 9.47
CA ASP A 27 19.67 -9.43 8.48
C ASP A 27 18.97 -8.49 7.50
N ALA A 28 19.55 -7.31 7.31
CA ALA A 28 19.03 -6.26 6.44
C ALA A 28 20.20 -5.60 5.70
N PRO A 29 19.98 -5.01 4.52
CA PRO A 29 21.02 -4.22 3.88
C PRO A 29 21.28 -2.93 4.68
N GLU A 30 22.53 -2.49 4.74
CA GLU A 30 22.93 -1.25 5.43
C GLU A 30 22.14 -0.05 4.90
N SER A 31 21.80 -0.04 3.60
CA SER A 31 20.89 0.92 2.99
C SER A 31 19.54 1.08 3.74
N ALA A 32 18.93 -0.01 4.21
CA ALA A 32 17.71 0.04 4.99
C ALA A 32 17.96 0.59 6.41
N ALA A 33 19.07 0.19 7.04
CA ALA A 33 19.45 0.70 8.35
C ALA A 33 19.73 2.20 8.35
N LEU A 34 20.33 2.75 7.29
CA LEU A 34 20.52 4.19 7.13
C LEU A 34 19.18 4.95 7.07
N LEU A 35 18.18 4.39 6.40
CA LEU A 35 16.84 4.98 6.31
C LEU A 35 16.11 4.93 7.65
N ILE A 36 16.21 3.82 8.37
CA ILE A 36 15.65 3.68 9.72
C ILE A 36 16.38 4.59 10.71
N GLY A 37 17.70 4.73 10.63
CA GLY A 37 18.47 5.66 11.47
C GLY A 37 18.11 7.13 11.25
N ALA A 38 17.57 7.49 10.08
CA ALA A 38 17.08 8.85 9.82
C ALA A 38 15.77 9.17 10.55
N LEU A 39 15.05 8.17 11.10
CA LEU A 39 13.83 8.39 11.86
C LEU A 39 14.07 9.25 13.11
N ASP A 40 15.24 9.17 13.74
CA ASP A 40 15.55 9.97 14.95
C ASP A 40 15.50 11.48 14.69
N GLN A 41 15.62 11.90 13.43
CA GLN A 41 15.62 13.30 13.01
C GLN A 41 14.29 13.74 12.38
N GLU A 42 13.34 12.82 12.20
CA GLU A 42 12.07 13.09 11.55
C GLU A 42 10.90 13.05 12.54
N ARG A 43 10.04 14.06 12.50
CA ARG A 43 8.86 14.13 13.39
C ARG A 43 7.54 14.04 12.66
N GLU A 44 7.53 14.24 11.34
CA GLU A 44 6.30 14.25 10.57
C GLU A 44 5.93 12.84 10.08
N ASP A 45 4.73 12.37 10.44
CA ASP A 45 4.28 10.98 10.22
C ASP A 45 4.41 10.53 8.76
N PHE A 46 4.07 11.40 7.79
CA PHE A 46 4.16 11.06 6.38
C PHE A 46 5.61 10.85 5.92
N SER A 47 6.53 11.71 6.37
CA SER A 47 7.97 11.56 6.11
C SER A 47 8.54 10.32 6.80
N ARG A 48 8.11 10.04 8.03
CA ARG A 48 8.50 8.81 8.75
C ARG A 48 8.03 7.55 8.02
N LEU A 49 6.76 7.52 7.58
CA LEU A 49 6.22 6.41 6.79
C LEU A 49 6.98 6.25 5.46
N SER A 50 7.41 7.35 4.84
CA SER A 50 8.22 7.31 3.61
C SER A 50 9.60 6.67 3.85
N LEU A 51 10.23 6.93 4.99
CA LEU A 51 11.50 6.29 5.38
C LEU A 51 11.32 4.79 5.63
N TYR A 52 10.28 4.40 6.36
CA TYR A 52 9.91 3.00 6.56
C TYR A 52 9.68 2.27 5.23
N GLN A 53 8.88 2.85 4.34
CA GLN A 53 8.62 2.27 3.00
C GLN A 53 9.89 2.17 2.16
N GLY A 54 10.78 3.16 2.24
CA GLY A 54 12.10 3.12 1.62
C GLY A 54 12.92 1.94 2.14
N ALA A 55 13.01 1.78 3.47
CA ALA A 55 13.74 0.69 4.09
C ALA A 55 13.17 -0.69 3.73
N VAL A 56 11.83 -0.84 3.74
CA VAL A 56 11.15 -2.06 3.24
C VAL A 56 11.55 -2.35 1.80
N THR A 57 11.51 -1.35 0.92
CA THR A 57 11.84 -1.50 -0.50
C THR A 57 13.29 -1.96 -0.69
N GLU A 58 14.23 -1.36 0.03
CA GLU A 58 15.64 -1.77 0.01
C GLU A 58 15.82 -3.23 0.45
N CYS A 59 15.13 -3.65 1.51
CA CYS A 59 15.11 -5.04 1.96
C CYS A 59 14.53 -5.99 0.90
N LEU A 60 13.41 -5.64 0.27
CA LEU A 60 12.77 -6.47 -0.77
C LEU A 60 13.66 -6.62 -2.00
N ILE A 61 14.28 -5.53 -2.49
CA ILE A 61 15.18 -5.55 -3.66
C ILE A 61 16.39 -6.46 -3.42
N THR A 62 16.86 -6.53 -2.17
CA THR A 62 18.04 -7.31 -1.78
C THR A 62 17.69 -8.71 -1.22
N GLY A 63 16.41 -9.09 -1.21
CA GLY A 63 15.96 -10.41 -0.76
C GLY A 63 15.86 -10.60 0.76
N HIS A 64 16.00 -9.55 1.55
CA HIS A 64 15.94 -9.58 3.02
C HIS A 64 14.47 -9.51 3.52
N VAL A 65 13.67 -10.51 3.15
CA VAL A 65 12.22 -10.52 3.37
C VAL A 65 11.81 -10.48 4.85
N THR A 66 12.58 -11.11 5.75
CA THR A 66 12.29 -11.06 7.19
C THR A 66 12.49 -9.66 7.77
N ALA A 67 13.51 -8.93 7.32
CA ALA A 67 13.70 -7.54 7.73
C ALA A 67 12.60 -6.64 7.16
N ALA A 68 12.23 -6.81 5.89
CA ALA A 68 11.12 -6.09 5.27
C ALA A 68 9.82 -6.21 6.08
N GLU A 69 9.47 -7.44 6.47
CA GLU A 69 8.31 -7.70 7.33
C GLU A 69 8.38 -6.95 8.66
N ARG A 70 9.49 -7.10 9.40
CA ARG A 70 9.64 -6.49 10.74
C ARG A 70 9.61 -4.96 10.68
N ILE A 71 10.20 -4.37 9.64
CA ILE A 71 10.17 -2.92 9.41
C ILE A 71 8.73 -2.45 9.13
N ALA A 72 7.98 -3.18 8.30
CA ALA A 72 6.58 -2.82 8.01
C ALA A 72 5.68 -2.95 9.25
N VAL A 73 5.90 -3.96 10.10
CA VAL A 73 5.21 -4.09 11.38
C VAL A 73 5.54 -2.91 12.28
N ALA A 74 6.82 -2.57 12.45
CA ALA A 74 7.24 -1.43 13.28
C ALA A 74 6.63 -0.11 12.78
N ALA A 75 6.58 0.10 11.46
CA ALA A 75 5.95 1.28 10.87
C ALA A 75 4.46 1.39 11.23
N HIS A 76 3.74 0.27 11.21
CA HIS A 76 2.32 0.24 11.58
C HIS A 76 2.09 0.40 13.07
N GLU A 77 2.91 -0.22 13.92
CA GLU A 77 2.84 -0.08 15.37
C GLU A 77 3.05 1.38 15.81
N GLU A 78 3.88 2.12 15.08
CA GLU A 78 4.19 3.52 15.35
C GLU A 78 3.08 4.49 14.92
N VAL A 79 2.55 4.36 13.70
CA VAL A 79 1.62 5.36 13.11
C VAL A 79 0.14 4.98 13.29
N GLN A 80 -0.20 3.69 13.21
CA GLN A 80 -1.54 3.14 13.42
C GLN A 80 -2.66 3.77 12.56
N ASP A 81 -2.35 4.14 11.32
CA ASP A 81 -3.27 4.75 10.36
C ASP A 81 -3.61 3.86 9.15
N ILE A 82 -4.54 4.33 8.30
CA ILE A 82 -4.92 3.63 7.06
C ILE A 82 -3.70 3.41 6.16
N PHE A 83 -2.80 4.38 6.00
CA PHE A 83 -1.67 4.24 5.09
C PHE A 83 -0.66 3.19 5.55
N SER A 84 -0.37 3.12 6.84
CA SER A 84 0.50 2.10 7.43
C SER A 84 -0.13 0.70 7.31
N LEU A 85 -1.45 0.56 7.45
CA LEU A 85 -2.14 -0.70 7.16
C LEU A 85 -2.02 -1.13 5.69
N LEU A 86 -2.21 -0.20 4.75
CA LEU A 86 -2.05 -0.47 3.33
C LEU A 86 -0.61 -0.89 2.99
N ALA A 87 0.38 -0.22 3.59
CA ALA A 87 1.80 -0.54 3.43
C ALA A 87 2.15 -1.93 4.01
N LEU A 88 1.63 -2.24 5.21
CA LEU A 88 1.81 -3.54 5.84
C LEU A 88 1.16 -4.66 5.02
N SER A 89 -0.07 -4.45 4.54
CA SER A 89 -0.80 -5.36 3.65
C SER A 89 0.02 -5.73 2.39
N ASN A 90 0.58 -4.72 1.71
CA ASN A 90 1.44 -4.92 0.55
C ASN A 90 2.70 -5.71 0.91
N THR A 91 3.40 -5.26 1.97
CA THR A 91 4.67 -5.87 2.39
C THR A 91 4.48 -7.34 2.75
N LEU A 92 3.47 -7.67 3.56
CA LEU A 92 3.16 -9.05 3.95
C LEU A 92 2.92 -9.93 2.74
N THR A 93 2.27 -9.39 1.72
CA THR A 93 2.05 -10.14 0.49
C THR A 93 3.34 -10.35 -0.30
N ASP A 94 4.18 -9.32 -0.41
CA ASP A 94 5.45 -9.39 -1.14
C ASP A 94 6.49 -10.29 -0.44
N VAL A 95 6.40 -10.46 0.88
CA VAL A 95 7.22 -11.43 1.65
C VAL A 95 6.60 -12.83 1.72
N GLY A 96 5.59 -13.13 0.89
CA GLY A 96 5.02 -14.48 0.76
C GLY A 96 3.97 -14.84 1.82
N LYS A 97 3.36 -13.85 2.49
CA LYS A 97 2.24 -14.04 3.45
C LYS A 97 0.94 -13.41 2.94
N PRO A 98 0.43 -13.81 1.76
CA PRO A 98 -0.69 -13.14 1.09
C PRO A 98 -2.00 -13.17 1.89
N LEU A 99 -2.25 -14.22 2.69
CA LEU A 99 -3.44 -14.28 3.55
C LEU A 99 -3.39 -13.26 4.69
N GLN A 100 -2.20 -13.03 5.27
CA GLN A 100 -2.01 -12.00 6.29
C GLN A 100 -2.12 -10.61 5.67
N GLY A 101 -1.51 -10.42 4.48
CA GLY A 101 -1.68 -9.19 3.71
C GLY A 101 -3.15 -8.86 3.45
N LEU A 102 -3.94 -9.85 3.03
CA LEU A 102 -5.38 -9.67 2.83
C LEU A 102 -6.13 -9.32 4.13
N ALA A 103 -5.77 -9.91 5.26
CA ALA A 103 -6.37 -9.57 6.55
C ALA A 103 -6.14 -8.09 6.92
N HIS A 104 -4.93 -7.58 6.70
CA HIS A 104 -4.63 -6.16 6.91
C HIS A 104 -5.30 -5.25 5.87
N ALA A 105 -5.47 -5.71 4.62
CA ALA A 105 -6.22 -4.95 3.63
C ALA A 105 -7.70 -4.78 4.02
N LYS A 106 -8.32 -5.84 4.57
CA LYS A 106 -9.67 -5.79 5.14
C LYS A 106 -9.75 -4.82 6.32
N ALA A 107 -8.77 -4.85 7.22
CA ALA A 107 -8.70 -3.91 8.33
C ALA A 107 -8.58 -2.45 7.85
N ALA A 108 -7.74 -2.19 6.83
CA ALA A 108 -7.60 -0.88 6.22
C ALA A 108 -8.93 -0.37 5.62
N LEU A 109 -9.66 -1.25 4.93
CA LEU A 109 -10.97 -0.89 4.36
C LEU A 109 -12.01 -0.61 5.45
N ALA A 110 -12.06 -1.44 6.49
CA ALA A 110 -12.98 -1.22 7.62
C ALA A 110 -12.72 0.13 8.31
N GLN A 111 -11.45 0.47 8.55
CA GLN A 111 -11.07 1.76 9.11
C GLN A 111 -11.43 2.92 8.16
N ALA A 112 -11.10 2.80 6.86
CA ALA A 112 -11.44 3.78 5.84
C ALA A 112 -12.95 4.07 5.73
N MET A 113 -13.77 3.02 5.80
CA MET A 113 -15.24 3.15 5.82
C MET A 113 -15.74 3.84 7.10
N SER A 114 -15.19 3.46 8.26
CA SER A 114 -15.54 4.07 9.55
C SER A 114 -15.20 5.56 9.59
N GLU A 115 -14.03 5.93 9.09
CA GLU A 115 -13.56 7.32 9.05
C GLU A 115 -14.15 8.13 7.89
N GLN A 116 -14.84 7.46 6.96
CA GLN A 116 -15.23 8.03 5.67
C GLN A 116 -14.06 8.75 5.00
N SER A 117 -12.89 8.10 4.98
CA SER A 117 -11.64 8.60 4.41
C SER A 117 -10.94 7.50 3.62
N LEU A 118 -10.37 7.82 2.44
CA LEU A 118 -9.54 6.89 1.65
C LEU A 118 -10.18 5.54 1.22
N VAL A 119 -11.51 5.42 1.21
CA VAL A 119 -12.22 4.15 0.89
C VAL A 119 -11.80 3.61 -0.47
N ASN A 120 -11.62 4.49 -1.46
CA ASN A 120 -11.20 4.11 -2.80
C ASN A 120 -9.82 3.43 -2.83
N TYR A 121 -8.86 3.94 -2.04
CA TYR A 121 -7.52 3.35 -1.96
C TYR A 121 -7.54 2.03 -1.21
N ALA A 122 -8.28 1.96 -0.11
CA ALA A 122 -8.34 0.76 0.70
C ALA A 122 -9.03 -0.39 -0.04
N ALA A 123 -10.12 -0.11 -0.76
CA ALA A 123 -10.78 -1.11 -1.59
C ALA A 123 -9.88 -1.57 -2.76
N GLY A 124 -9.18 -0.66 -3.42
CA GLY A 124 -8.20 -1.02 -4.47
C GLY A 124 -7.05 -1.88 -3.95
N ASN A 125 -6.55 -1.62 -2.73
CA ASN A 125 -5.56 -2.48 -2.08
C ASN A 125 -6.14 -3.87 -1.78
N MET A 126 -7.33 -3.93 -1.18
CA MET A 126 -8.01 -5.18 -0.86
C MET A 126 -8.27 -6.01 -2.12
N MET A 127 -8.67 -5.41 -3.23
CA MET A 127 -8.82 -6.10 -4.51
C MET A 127 -7.52 -6.73 -4.99
N ARG A 128 -6.40 -6.00 -4.93
CA ARG A 128 -5.09 -6.55 -5.33
C ARG A 128 -4.69 -7.73 -4.46
N GLN A 129 -4.90 -7.66 -3.15
CA GLN A 129 -4.60 -8.79 -2.27
C GLN A 129 -5.56 -9.97 -2.47
N ALA A 130 -6.84 -9.70 -2.73
CA ALA A 130 -7.84 -10.71 -3.03
C ALA A 130 -7.52 -11.44 -4.36
N ILE A 131 -7.03 -10.72 -5.36
CA ILE A 131 -6.55 -11.31 -6.62
C ILE A 131 -5.36 -12.23 -6.39
N LYS A 132 -4.37 -11.77 -5.61
CA LYS A 132 -3.18 -12.57 -5.28
C LYS A 132 -3.52 -13.83 -4.45
N THR A 133 -4.66 -13.86 -3.78
CA THR A 133 -5.17 -15.03 -3.02
C THR A 133 -6.23 -15.83 -3.78
N GLY A 134 -6.63 -15.41 -4.99
CA GLY A 134 -7.63 -16.09 -5.82
C GLY A 134 -9.06 -16.01 -5.29
N SER A 135 -9.38 -15.05 -4.42
CA SER A 135 -10.67 -14.97 -3.74
C SER A 135 -11.66 -14.03 -4.44
N ALA A 136 -12.51 -14.58 -5.30
CA ALA A 136 -13.54 -13.81 -6.01
C ALA A 136 -14.57 -13.16 -5.08
N ASP A 137 -14.97 -13.86 -4.01
CA ASP A 137 -15.94 -13.33 -3.02
C ASP A 137 -15.40 -12.05 -2.36
N VAL A 138 -14.11 -12.03 -2.05
CA VAL A 138 -13.47 -10.88 -1.42
C VAL A 138 -13.23 -9.73 -2.41
N VAL A 139 -13.05 -10.05 -3.70
CA VAL A 139 -13.08 -9.03 -4.76
C VAL A 139 -14.46 -8.37 -4.84
N ASN A 140 -15.54 -9.16 -4.76
CA ASN A 140 -16.91 -8.63 -4.78
C ASN A 140 -17.23 -7.80 -3.53
N GLU A 141 -16.79 -8.24 -2.35
CA GLU A 141 -16.88 -7.46 -1.10
C GLU A 141 -16.24 -6.07 -1.25
N ALA A 142 -15.04 -6.00 -1.83
CA ALA A 142 -14.38 -4.72 -2.08
C ALA A 142 -15.08 -3.87 -3.15
N LEU A 143 -15.70 -4.51 -4.16
CA LEU A 143 -16.51 -3.81 -5.18
C LEU A 143 -17.77 -3.20 -4.57
N ASP A 144 -18.47 -3.92 -3.71
CA ASP A 144 -19.67 -3.44 -3.03
C ASP A 144 -19.34 -2.25 -2.13
N ALA A 145 -18.25 -2.33 -1.36
CA ALA A 145 -17.78 -1.21 -0.54
C ALA A 145 -17.47 0.06 -1.37
N LEU A 146 -16.97 -0.08 -2.60
CA LEU A 146 -16.76 1.05 -3.52
C LEU A 146 -18.08 1.65 -4.04
N VAL A 147 -19.08 0.80 -4.32
CA VAL A 147 -20.39 1.23 -4.80
C VAL A 147 -21.15 1.97 -3.70
N ASP A 148 -21.12 1.44 -2.47
CA ASP A 148 -21.81 1.98 -1.30
C ASP A 148 -21.11 3.19 -0.70
N SER A 149 -19.84 3.42 -1.06
CA SER A 149 -19.07 4.56 -0.60
C SER A 149 -19.75 5.88 -0.99
N THR A 150 -20.13 6.66 0.02
CA THR A 150 -20.60 8.05 -0.15
C THR A 150 -19.47 9.00 -0.62
N GLN A 151 -18.23 8.50 -0.67
CA GLN A 151 -17.12 9.13 -1.37
C GLN A 151 -17.18 8.93 -2.89
N VAL A 152 -18.40 8.77 -3.45
CA VAL A 152 -18.72 8.85 -4.88
C VAL A 152 -17.76 9.85 -5.52
N PRO A 153 -17.02 9.47 -6.60
CA PRO A 153 -15.79 10.12 -6.99
C PRO A 153 -15.96 11.63 -7.15
N ARG A 154 -15.63 12.37 -6.09
CA ARG A 154 -15.67 13.82 -6.12
C ARG A 154 -14.59 14.27 -7.09
N THR A 155 -14.91 15.28 -7.87
CA THR A 155 -14.23 15.75 -9.07
C THR A 155 -12.79 16.23 -8.91
N ALA A 156 -12.12 15.92 -7.79
CA ALA A 156 -10.75 16.32 -7.52
C ALA A 156 -9.89 15.22 -6.89
N ASP A 157 -10.45 14.29 -6.10
CA ASP A 157 -9.63 13.37 -5.32
C ASP A 157 -9.76 11.92 -5.81
N CYS A 158 -8.62 11.42 -6.29
CA CYS A 158 -8.27 10.02 -6.55
C CYS A 158 -8.97 9.37 -7.76
N ALA A 159 -8.16 9.05 -8.77
CA ALA A 159 -8.58 8.13 -9.83
C ALA A 159 -8.90 6.79 -9.16
N LEU A 160 -10.09 6.24 -9.44
CA LEU A 160 -10.33 4.82 -9.16
C LEU A 160 -9.28 4.06 -9.98
N GLU A 161 -8.35 3.42 -9.30
CA GLU A 161 -7.37 2.53 -9.91
C GLU A 161 -8.16 1.38 -10.55
N THR A 162 -7.84 1.01 -11.79
CA THR A 162 -8.60 -0.01 -12.56
C THR A 162 -7.70 -1.06 -13.19
N ASP A 163 -6.41 -1.03 -12.87
CA ASP A 163 -5.38 -1.98 -13.27
C ASP A 163 -5.72 -3.42 -12.86
N TRP A 164 -6.53 -3.60 -11.82
CA TRP A 164 -6.96 -4.89 -11.30
C TRP A 164 -8.22 -5.46 -11.98
N ILE A 165 -8.96 -4.69 -12.78
CA ILE A 165 -10.29 -5.10 -13.29
C ILE A 165 -10.22 -6.36 -14.17
N GLU A 166 -9.21 -6.49 -15.02
CA GLU A 166 -9.08 -7.66 -15.90
C GLU A 166 -8.80 -8.93 -15.10
N ALA A 167 -7.89 -8.86 -14.13
CA ALA A 167 -7.59 -9.97 -13.22
C ALA A 167 -8.79 -10.33 -12.33
N ALA A 168 -9.53 -9.34 -11.84
CA ALA A 168 -10.77 -9.56 -11.10
C ALA A 168 -11.83 -10.30 -11.95
N ASN A 169 -12.04 -9.88 -13.20
CA ASN A 169 -12.96 -10.56 -14.10
C ASN A 169 -12.52 -11.99 -14.42
N ALA A 170 -11.21 -12.21 -14.59
CA ALA A 170 -10.66 -13.55 -14.81
C ALA A 170 -10.89 -14.50 -13.61
N LEU A 171 -10.97 -13.94 -12.39
CA LEU A 171 -11.34 -14.69 -11.18
C LEU A 171 -12.85 -14.91 -11.01
N GLY A 172 -13.69 -14.34 -11.88
CA GLY A 172 -15.14 -14.47 -11.78
C GLY A 172 -15.82 -13.40 -10.91
N ALA A 173 -15.19 -12.24 -10.71
CA ALA A 173 -15.84 -11.09 -10.08
C ALA A 173 -17.10 -10.64 -10.83
N ASP A 174 -18.04 -10.02 -10.13
CA ASP A 174 -19.32 -9.57 -10.71
C ASP A 174 -19.05 -8.51 -11.79
N LYS A 175 -19.34 -8.90 -13.03
CA LYS A 175 -19.15 -8.05 -14.21
C LYS A 175 -19.93 -6.74 -14.14
N LYS A 176 -21.12 -6.71 -13.54
CA LYS A 176 -21.90 -5.47 -13.40
C LYS A 176 -21.18 -4.47 -12.50
N LEU A 177 -20.60 -4.96 -11.39
CA LEU A 177 -19.84 -4.13 -10.46
C LEU A 177 -18.53 -3.65 -11.11
N THR A 178 -17.79 -4.53 -11.78
CA THR A 178 -16.54 -4.12 -12.47
C THR A 178 -16.80 -3.17 -13.64
N ASP A 179 -17.89 -3.35 -14.39
CA ASP A 179 -18.30 -2.43 -15.46
C ASP A 179 -18.78 -1.08 -14.91
N TRP A 180 -19.45 -1.06 -13.75
CA TRP A 180 -19.78 0.18 -13.05
C TRP A 180 -18.51 0.95 -12.68
N VAL A 181 -17.54 0.31 -12.02
CA VAL A 181 -16.26 0.95 -11.65
C VAL A 181 -15.56 1.48 -12.89
N ARG A 182 -15.48 0.68 -13.96
CA ARG A 182 -14.89 1.08 -15.24
C ARG A 182 -15.59 2.29 -15.85
N ALA A 183 -16.92 2.34 -15.83
CA ALA A 183 -17.70 3.47 -16.34
C ALA A 183 -17.46 4.75 -15.54
N VAL A 184 -17.38 4.63 -14.21
CA VAL A 184 -17.10 5.74 -13.30
C VAL A 184 -15.68 6.28 -13.51
N SER A 185 -14.68 5.41 -13.63
CA SER A 185 -13.29 5.80 -13.94
C SER A 185 -13.17 6.52 -15.29
N LYS A 186 -13.87 6.05 -16.32
CA LYS A 186 -13.86 6.68 -17.67
C LYS A 186 -14.49 8.06 -17.70
N LYS A 187 -15.54 8.32 -16.92
CA LYS A 187 -16.19 9.65 -16.86
C LYS A 187 -15.23 10.75 -16.38
N LYS A 188 -14.17 10.41 -15.63
CA LYS A 188 -13.12 11.37 -15.20
C LYS A 188 -12.13 11.77 -16.30
N GLY A 189 -11.95 10.95 -17.34
CA GLY A 189 -11.07 11.27 -18.48
C GLY A 189 -11.56 12.43 -19.35
N PHE A 190 -12.81 12.87 -19.18
CA PHE A 190 -13.44 13.89 -20.03
C PHE A 190 -13.37 15.32 -19.48
N ARG A 191 -12.60 15.59 -18.40
CA ARG A 191 -12.42 16.94 -17.84
C ARG A 191 -10.97 17.36 -17.60
N ALA A 192 -10.02 16.83 -18.37
CA ALA A 192 -8.63 17.35 -18.43
C ALA A 192 -8.36 18.21 -19.69
N LYS A 193 -9.35 19.00 -20.11
CA LYS A 193 -9.16 20.16 -21.01
C LYS A 193 -10.07 21.29 -20.56
N ARG A 194 -9.54 22.18 -19.72
CA ARG A 194 -9.86 23.60 -19.69
C ARG A 194 -8.77 24.32 -18.91
#